data_AF-A0A8S2TQK5-F1
#
_entry.id   AF-A0A8S2TQK5-F1
#
_cell.length_a   1.000
_cell.length_b   1.000
_cell.length_c   1.000
_cell.angle_alpha   90.00
_cell.angle_beta   90.00
_cell.angle_gamma   90.00
#
_symmetry.space_group_name_H-M   'P 1'
#
loop_
_entity.id
_entity.type
_entity.pdbx_description
1 polymer ?
#
loop_
_entity_poly.entity_id
_entity_poly.type
_entity_poly.pdbx_seq_one_letter_code
_entity_poly.pdbx_strand_id
1 'polypeptide(L)'
;LADGKVVLVLEGGYELNALAQCGKACVETLLSRELPSFSKETLKAKPNPYAVQSLKHVMEVQRMYLDSLKNRLNFHLCYVLF
;
A
#
# COMPACT_ATOMS: atom_id res chain seq x y z
N LEU A 1 -8.63 8.70 -5.83
CA LEU A 1 -9.81 8.07 -5.19
C LEU A 1 -10.73 9.16 -4.69
N ALA A 2 -12.06 8.97 -4.76
CA ALA A 2 -13.09 9.83 -4.16
C ALA A 2 -12.88 11.36 -4.32
N ASP A 3 -12.26 11.79 -5.42
CA ASP A 3 -11.95 13.19 -5.70
C ASP A 3 -11.28 13.94 -4.52
N GLY A 4 -10.36 13.27 -3.82
CA GLY A 4 -9.62 13.85 -2.70
C GLY A 4 -10.40 13.98 -1.39
N LYS A 5 -11.68 13.58 -1.33
CA LYS A 5 -12.50 13.62 -0.11
C LYS A 5 -12.15 12.43 0.79
N VAL A 6 -11.12 12.61 1.61
CA VAL A 6 -10.57 11.57 2.50
C VAL A 6 -10.45 12.11 3.92
N VAL A 7 -10.83 11.28 4.90
CA VAL A 7 -10.58 11.51 6.33
C VAL A 7 -9.78 10.31 6.84
N LEU A 8 -8.72 10.58 7.60
CA LEU A 8 -7.95 9.57 8.30
C LEU A 8 -8.29 9.61 9.79
N VAL A 9 -8.55 8.44 10.38
CA VAL A 9 -8.83 8.27 11.81
C VAL A 9 -7.71 7.44 12.41
N LEU A 10 -7.20 7.86 13.57
CA LEU A 10 -6.18 7.12 14.31
C LEU A 10 -6.82 5.92 15.01
N GLU A 11 -6.28 4.74 14.76
CA GLU A 11 -6.71 3.49 15.40
C GLU A 11 -5.71 3.06 16.48
N GLY A 12 -4.59 2.44 16.07
CA GLY A 12 -3.54 1.96 16.97
C GLY A 12 -2.19 2.65 16.74
N GLY A 13 -1.22 2.31 17.58
CA GLY A 13 0.14 2.83 17.52
C GLY A 13 0.71 3.01 18.91
N TYR A 14 1.46 2.01 19.39
CA TYR A 14 2.01 2.02 20.75
C TYR A 14 3.35 2.74 20.87
N GLU A 15 4.12 2.78 19.77
CA GLU A 15 5.42 3.46 19.77
C GLU A 15 5.21 4.93 19.38
N LEU A 16 5.47 5.82 20.34
CA LEU A 16 5.12 7.23 20.23
C LEU A 16 5.89 7.96 19.12
N ASN A 17 7.14 7.60 18.87
CA ASN A 17 7.94 8.27 17.82
C ASN A 17 7.44 7.89 16.42
N ALA A 18 7.20 6.60 16.18
CA ALA A 18 6.64 6.08 14.94
C ALA A 18 5.26 6.67 14.70
N LEU A 19 4.40 6.70 15.73
CA LEU A 19 3.08 7.31 15.64
C LEU A 19 3.18 8.80 15.26
N ALA A 20 4.05 9.57 15.91
CA ALA A 20 4.24 10.98 15.61
C ALA A 20 4.79 11.23 14.20
N GLN A 21 5.76 10.42 13.76
CA GLN A 21 6.34 10.50 12.41
C GLN A 21 5.30 10.17 11.33
N CYS A 22 4.53 9.09 11.51
CA CYS A 22 3.45 8.72 10.61
C CYS A 22 2.37 9.81 10.58
N GLY A 23 1.95 10.32 11.74
CA GLY A 23 0.96 11.39 11.83
C GLY A 23 1.40 12.65 11.09
N LYS A 24 2.66 13.07 11.27
CA LYS A 24 3.25 14.19 10.53
C LYS A 24 3.18 13.95 9.01
N ALA A 25 3.67 12.80 8.54
CA ALA A 25 3.70 12.49 7.10
C ALA A 25 2.28 12.44 6.49
N CYS A 26 1.31 11.88 7.20
CA CYS A 26 -0.09 11.85 6.77
C CYS A 26 -0.68 13.26 6.64
N VAL A 27 -0.49 14.13 7.64
CA VAL A 27 -0.98 15.52 7.60
C VAL A 27 -0.28 16.32 6.50
N GLU A 28 1.04 16.16 6.33
CA GLU A 28 1.78 16.80 5.24
C GLU A 28 1.24 16.39 3.86
N THR A 29 0.92 15.10 3.68
CA THR A 29 0.30 14.60 2.44
C THR A 29 -1.09 15.21 2.21
N LEU A 30 -1.93 15.26 3.24
CA LEU A 30 -3.28 15.84 3.14
C LEU A 30 -3.25 17.33 2.83
N LEU A 31 -2.21 18.04 3.28
CA LEU A 31 -1.94 19.43 2.94
C LEU A 31 -1.25 19.61 1.58
N SER A 32 -1.13 18.54 0.79
CA SER A 32 -0.45 18.55 -0.53
C SER A 32 1.00 19.03 -0.47
N ARG A 33 1.70 18.77 0.64
CA ARG A 33 3.14 19.05 0.76
C ARG A 33 3.95 17.92 0.16
N GLU A 34 5.13 18.25 -0.35
CA GLU A 34 6.08 17.25 -0.82
C GLU A 34 6.62 16.44 0.36
N LEU A 35 6.69 15.13 0.18
CA LEU A 35 7.29 14.20 1.13
C LEU A 35 8.64 13.68 0.61
N PRO A 36 9.55 13.27 1.50
CA PRO A 36 10.76 12.57 1.10
C PRO A 36 10.43 11.34 0.25
N SER A 37 11.13 11.19 -0.87
CA SER A 37 11.03 9.97 -1.68
C SER A 37 11.58 8.76 -0.93
N PHE A 38 11.05 7.57 -1.22
CA PHE A 38 11.62 6.33 -0.72
C PHE A 38 13.06 6.13 -1.21
N SER A 39 13.86 5.42 -0.41
CA SER A 39 15.22 5.09 -0.81
C SER A 39 15.25 4.15 -2.02
N LYS A 40 16.35 4.16 -2.77
CA LYS A 40 16.51 3.28 -3.94
C LYS A 40 16.49 1.82 -3.54
N GLU A 41 16.96 1.52 -2.34
CA GLU A 41 16.99 0.18 -1.75
C GLU A 41 15.57 -0.29 -1.46
N THR A 42 14.74 0.54 -0.84
CA THR A 42 13.32 0.24 -0.58
C THR A 42 12.55 0.00 -1.88
N LEU A 43 12.78 0.83 -2.90
CA LEU A 43 12.10 0.69 -4.20
C LEU A 43 12.52 -0.58 -4.97
N LYS A 44 13.72 -1.12 -4.71
CA LYS A 44 14.22 -2.36 -5.33
C LYS A 44 13.95 -3.62 -4.50
N ALA A 45 13.55 -3.46 -3.24
CA ALA A 45 13.36 -4.59 -2.33
C ALA A 45 12.22 -5.50 -2.82
N LYS A 46 12.46 -6.81 -2.85
CA LYS A 46 11.37 -7.77 -3.07
C LYS A 46 10.44 -7.76 -1.85
N PRO A 47 9.12 -7.84 -2.03
CA PRO A 47 8.23 -8.17 -0.93
C PRO A 47 8.60 -9.52 -0.32
N ASN A 48 8.38 -9.65 0.99
CA ASN A 48 8.56 -10.92 1.69
C ASN A 48 7.71 -12.05 1.01
N PRO A 49 8.24 -13.27 0.81
CA PRO A 49 7.51 -14.36 0.15
C PRO A 49 6.15 -14.70 0.79
N TYR A 50 6.04 -14.64 2.12
CA TYR A 50 4.79 -14.84 2.83
C TYR A 50 3.77 -13.72 2.57
N ALA A 51 4.23 -12.46 2.43
CA ALA A 51 3.35 -11.36 2.03
C ALA A 51 2.80 -11.58 0.62
N VAL A 52 3.65 -12.05 -0.31
CA VAL A 52 3.22 -12.42 -1.67
C VAL A 52 2.18 -13.56 -1.63
N GLN A 53 2.39 -14.58 -0.79
CA GLN A 53 1.44 -15.67 -0.62
C GLN A 53 0.08 -15.18 -0.08
N SER A 54 0.09 -14.34 0.96
CA SER A 54 -1.13 -13.76 1.53
C SER A 54 -1.91 -12.94 0.49
N LEU A 55 -1.23 -12.11 -0.31
CA LEU A 55 -1.86 -11.33 -1.37
C LEU A 55 -2.48 -12.22 -2.46
N LYS A 56 -1.76 -13.27 -2.90
CA LYS A 56 -2.30 -14.26 -3.85
C LYS A 56 -3.58 -14.92 -3.32
N HIS A 57 -3.61 -15.27 -2.03
CA HIS A 57 -4.79 -15.85 -1.41
C HIS A 57 -5.97 -14.87 -1.40
N VAL A 58 -5.77 -13.62 -0.98
CA VAL A 58 -6.81 -12.58 -1.01
C VAL A 58 -7.36 -12.40 -2.42
N MET A 59 -6.49 -12.31 -3.43
CA MET A 59 -6.92 -12.18 -4.83
C MET A 59 -7.77 -13.36 -5.31
N GLU A 60 -7.37 -14.58 -4.94
CA GLU A 60 -8.10 -15.81 -5.32
C GLU A 60 -9.53 -15.83 -4.76
N VAL A 61 -9.72 -15.31 -3.54
CA VAL A 61 -11.04 -15.16 -2.92
C VAL A 61 -11.82 -14.01 -3.56
N GLN A 62 -11.19 -12.85 -3.72
CA GLN A 62 -11.87 -11.61 -4.13
C GLN A 62 -12.23 -11.56 -5.62
N ARG A 63 -11.54 -12.32 -6.49
CA ARG A 63 -11.86 -12.36 -7.95
C ARG A 63 -13.27 -12.82 -8.28
N MET A 64 -13.94 -13.53 -7.36
CA MET A 64 -15.33 -13.92 -7.53
C MET A 64 -16.27 -12.70 -7.52
N TYR A 65 -15.86 -11.62 -6.85
CA TYR A 65 -16.69 -10.45 -6.60
C TYR A 65 -16.19 -9.19 -7.32
N LEU A 66 -14.89 -9.10 -7.62
CA LEU A 66 -14.27 -7.93 -8.23
C LEU A 66 -13.84 -8.21 -9.67
N ASP A 67 -14.48 -7.54 -10.64
CA ASP A 67 -14.19 -7.72 -12.07
C ASP A 67 -12.73 -7.39 -12.43
N SER A 68 -12.14 -6.40 -11.78
CA SER A 68 -10.74 -6.01 -11.97
C SER A 68 -9.76 -7.16 -11.69
N LEU A 69 -10.14 -8.11 -10.83
CA LEU A 69 -9.33 -9.27 -10.43
C LEU A 69 -9.58 -10.53 -11.28
N LYS A 70 -10.59 -10.54 -12.17
CA LYS A 70 -10.97 -11.74 -12.96
C LYS A 70 -9.94 -12.08 -14.04
N ASN A 71 -9.34 -11.07 -14.65
CA ASN A 71 -8.33 -11.27 -15.69
C ASN A 71 -6.93 -11.41 -15.08
N ARG A 72 -6.40 -12.64 -15.05
CA ARG A 72 -5.04 -12.92 -14.52
C ARG A 72 -3.91 -12.20 -15.26
N LEU A 73 -4.14 -11.82 -16.53
CA LEU A 73 -3.18 -11.06 -17.34
C LEU A 73 -2.98 -9.62 -16.84
N ASN A 74 -3.95 -9.03 -16.13
CA ASN A 74 -3.81 -7.69 -15.55
C ASN A 74 -2.82 -7.64 -14.37
N PHE A 75 -2.46 -8.79 -13.80
CA PHE A 75 -1.56 -8.89 -12.65
C PHE A 75 -0.15 -9.37 -13.03
N HIS A 76 0.14 -9.50 -14.33
CA HIS A 76 1.48 -9.76 -14.83
C HIS A 76 2.41 -8.53 -14.80
N LEU A 77 1.95 -7.36 -14.32
CA LEU A 77 2.71 -6.11 -14.40
C LEU A 77 3.38 -5.60 -13.11
N CYS A 78 3.34 -6.35 -11.99
CA CYS A 78 4.16 -5.99 -10.81
C CYS A 78 4.87 -7.15 -10.09
N TYR A 79 4.70 -8.40 -10.54
CA TYR A 79 5.23 -9.59 -9.82
C TYR A 79 6.23 -10.45 -10.60
N VAL A 80 6.62 -10.08 -11.84
CA VAL A 80 7.50 -10.89 -12.72
C VAL A 80 8.85 -10.20 -13.03
N LEU A 81 9.32 -9.27 -12.20
CA LEU A 81 10.74 -8.87 -12.23
C LEU A 81 11.54 -9.46 -11.08
N PHE A 82 11.13 -10.67 -10.64
CA PHE A 82 11.90 -11.53 -9.75
C PHE A 82 11.57 -13.00 -9.91
#